data_AF-A0A7C3BC68-F1
#
_entry.id   AF-A0A7C3BC68-F1
#
_cell.length_a   1.000
_cell.length_b   1.000
_cell.length_c   1.000
_cell.angle_alpha   90.00
_cell.angle_beta   90.00
_cell.angle_gamma   90.00
#
_symmetry.space_group_name_H-M   'P 1'
#
loop_
_entity.id
_entity.type
_entity.pdbx_description
1 polymer ?
#
loop_
_entity_poly.entity_id
_entity_poly.type
_entity_poly.pdbx_seq_one_letter_code
_entity_poly.pdbx_strand_id
1 'polypeptide(L)'
;MEFATTLTLIMLGACILLGFVGFAWISVRERERRAAVIAAALSVAGSLPFVFLAVAAPLQIQLLALGIAAGVALLGLLLFLMPVGRITALNDVPVKRFDERDIMFARARLEPDSERYEAYYRAHPEKKASDDHLRQLPGLMSMHAQEANVWAFASADASFSLTEALREEVTGPTGKIARELPAPAMTDAVKSLARYYGARTVGITRLQPYHLYSHIGRGSGTYGAPIELSHRYAIAFTVEMDYAMMGPAPKAATVMESARQYVEAAKVALQLCTWLRVLGHPARAHIDGNYRLIAPLVARDAGLGEIGRMGLLITPQLG
;
A
#
# COMPACT_ATOMS: atom_id res chain seq x y z
N MET A 1 42.58 29.31 -24.02
CA MET A 1 41.15 28.98 -24.16
C MET A 1 40.95 27.49 -24.41
N GLU A 2 41.68 26.87 -25.34
CA GLU A 2 41.58 25.42 -25.62
C GLU A 2 41.81 24.52 -24.40
N PHE A 3 42.82 24.80 -23.57
CA PHE A 3 43.06 24.02 -22.35
C PHE A 3 41.86 24.04 -21.39
N ALA A 4 41.20 25.19 -21.24
CA ALA A 4 40.06 25.35 -20.34
C ALA A 4 38.81 24.64 -20.88
N THR A 5 38.56 24.67 -22.20
CA THR A 5 37.43 23.97 -22.82
C THR A 5 37.59 22.46 -22.76
N THR A 6 38.79 21.96 -23.08
CA THR A 6 39.15 20.53 -22.95
C THR A 6 39.01 20.05 -21.51
N LEU A 7 39.56 20.79 -20.54
CA LEU A 7 39.43 20.43 -19.12
C LEU A 7 37.96 20.39 -18.66
N THR A 8 37.14 21.35 -19.11
CA THR A 8 35.72 21.40 -18.75
C THR A 8 34.94 20.21 -19.32
N LEU A 9 35.20 19.81 -20.57
CA LEU A 9 34.59 18.63 -21.19
C LEU A 9 34.99 17.34 -20.47
N ILE A 10 36.28 17.20 -20.08
CA ILE A 10 36.76 16.05 -19.31
C ILE A 10 36.05 15.99 -17.95
N MET A 11 35.92 17.13 -17.26
CA MET A 11 35.21 17.20 -15.97
C MET A 11 33.73 16.81 -16.10
N LEU A 12 33.04 17.27 -17.15
CA LEU A 12 31.65 16.86 -17.41
C LEU A 12 31.54 15.35 -17.67
N GLY A 13 32.41 14.79 -18.50
CA GLY A 13 32.46 13.35 -18.76
C GLY A 13 32.74 12.55 -17.49
N ALA A 14 33.67 13.01 -16.64
CA ALA A 14 34.00 12.38 -15.37
C ALA A 14 32.82 12.42 -14.38
N CYS A 15 32.10 13.54 -14.29
CA CYS A 15 30.90 13.66 -13.46
C CYS A 15 29.81 12.66 -13.90
N ILE A 16 29.56 12.52 -15.21
CA ILE A 16 28.59 11.56 -15.75
C ILE A 16 29.03 10.13 -15.44
N LEU A 17 30.31 9.81 -15.68
CA LEU A 17 30.88 8.50 -15.39
C LEU A 17 30.70 8.13 -13.92
N LEU A 18 31.15 9.00 -13.00
CA LEU A 18 31.10 8.76 -11.57
C LEU A 18 29.65 8.67 -11.06
N GLY A 19 28.75 9.50 -11.58
CA GLY A 19 27.33 9.46 -11.24
C GLY A 19 26.70 8.10 -11.59
N PHE A 20 26.87 7.64 -12.83
CA PHE A 20 26.32 6.36 -13.26
C PHE A 20 27.03 5.14 -12.66
N VAL A 21 28.35 5.21 -12.40
CA VAL A 21 29.08 4.16 -11.67
C VAL A 21 28.58 4.07 -10.22
N GLY A 22 28.37 5.21 -9.56
CA GLY A 22 27.77 5.25 -8.23
C GLY A 22 26.36 4.65 -8.22
N PHE A 23 25.53 5.01 -9.20
CA PHE A 23 24.19 4.43 -9.36
C PHE A 23 24.22 2.92 -9.66
N ALA A 24 25.15 2.45 -10.49
CA ALA A 24 25.35 1.03 -10.75
C ALA A 24 25.76 0.28 -9.48
N TRP A 25 26.64 0.86 -8.66
CA TRP A 25 27.07 0.27 -7.39
C TRP A 25 25.91 0.16 -6.38
N ILE A 26 25.09 1.21 -6.25
CA ILE A 26 23.87 1.17 -5.43
C ILE A 26 22.92 0.09 -5.95
N SER A 27 22.70 0.03 -7.27
CA SER A 27 21.84 -0.99 -7.89
C SER A 27 22.31 -2.42 -7.61
N VAL A 28 23.63 -2.67 -7.59
CA VAL A 28 24.18 -3.98 -7.19
C VAL A 28 23.89 -4.28 -5.72
N ARG A 29 24.04 -3.30 -4.83
CA ARG A 29 23.74 -3.44 -3.40
C ARG A 29 22.26 -3.75 -3.16
N GLU A 30 21.38 -3.15 -3.96
CA GLU A 30 19.93 -3.38 -3.95
C GLU A 30 19.50 -4.64 -4.70
N ARG A 31 20.45 -5.41 -5.24
CA ARG A 31 20.23 -6.64 -6.03
C ARG A 31 19.49 -6.44 -7.36
N GLU A 32 19.42 -5.20 -7.83
CA GLU A 32 18.83 -4.81 -9.11
C GLU A 32 19.82 -4.97 -10.27
N ARG A 33 20.06 -6.22 -10.67
CA ARG A 33 21.08 -6.55 -11.70
C ARG A 33 20.85 -5.83 -13.03
N ARG A 34 19.58 -5.72 -13.46
CA ARG A 34 19.26 -5.06 -14.73
C ARG A 34 19.58 -3.56 -14.67
N ALA A 35 19.21 -2.90 -13.58
CA ALA A 35 19.51 -1.48 -13.37
C ALA A 35 21.03 -1.25 -13.34
N ALA A 36 21.77 -2.12 -12.63
CA ALA A 36 23.23 -2.04 -12.57
C ALA A 36 23.90 -2.15 -13.96
N VAL A 37 23.45 -3.10 -14.80
CA VAL A 37 23.98 -3.27 -16.16
C VAL A 37 23.66 -2.06 -17.04
N ILE A 38 22.42 -1.57 -17.00
CA ILE A 38 22.02 -0.39 -17.77
C ILE A 38 22.83 0.84 -17.31
N ALA A 39 22.98 1.03 -16.00
CA ALA A 39 23.76 2.12 -15.43
C ALA A 39 25.24 2.06 -15.84
N ALA A 40 25.86 0.87 -15.82
CA ALA A 40 27.23 0.69 -16.29
C ALA A 40 27.38 0.96 -17.79
N ALA A 41 26.40 0.56 -18.61
CA ALA A 41 26.40 0.89 -20.04
C ALA A 41 26.26 2.40 -20.27
N LEU A 42 25.37 3.07 -19.52
CA LEU A 42 25.16 4.51 -19.59
C LEU A 42 26.37 5.30 -19.09
N SER A 43 27.15 4.78 -18.13
CA SER A 43 28.35 5.45 -17.65
C SER A 43 29.40 5.57 -18.76
N VAL A 44 29.58 4.50 -19.55
CA VAL A 44 30.49 4.49 -20.71
C VAL A 44 29.90 5.31 -21.85
N ALA A 45 28.66 5.03 -22.26
CA ALA A 45 28.02 5.70 -23.38
C ALA A 45 27.84 7.21 -23.15
N GLY A 46 27.61 7.62 -21.90
CA GLY A 46 27.42 9.02 -21.52
C GLY A 46 28.72 9.79 -21.34
N SER A 47 29.82 9.15 -20.94
CA SER A 47 31.11 9.84 -20.70
C SER A 47 32.04 9.86 -21.91
N LEU A 48 32.03 8.81 -22.74
CA LEU A 48 32.92 8.67 -23.88
C LEU A 48 32.80 9.81 -24.92
N PRO A 49 31.61 10.34 -25.26
CA PRO A 49 31.48 11.46 -26.18
C PRO A 49 32.18 12.72 -25.69
N PHE A 50 32.16 13.00 -24.38
CA PHE A 50 32.82 14.19 -23.83
C PHE A 50 34.35 14.06 -23.85
N VAL A 51 34.88 12.86 -23.60
CA VAL A 51 36.31 12.58 -23.74
C VAL A 51 36.73 12.67 -25.21
N PHE A 52 35.93 12.13 -26.13
CA PHE A 52 36.19 12.24 -27.57
C PHE A 52 36.19 13.70 -28.04
N LEU A 53 35.19 14.50 -27.65
CA LEU A 53 35.12 15.93 -27.95
C LEU A 53 36.32 16.70 -27.38
N ALA A 54 36.77 16.35 -26.18
CA ALA A 54 37.91 17.00 -25.53
C ALA A 54 39.25 16.76 -26.24
N VAL A 55 39.43 15.57 -26.85
CA VAL A 55 40.71 15.15 -27.46
C VAL A 55 40.74 15.34 -28.97
N ALA A 56 39.63 15.11 -29.67
CA ALA A 56 39.62 15.01 -31.13
C ALA A 56 38.85 16.14 -31.84
N ALA A 57 38.01 16.90 -31.13
CA ALA A 57 37.18 17.92 -31.77
C ALA A 57 37.88 19.30 -31.83
N PRO A 58 37.71 20.05 -32.94
CA PRO A 58 38.13 21.45 -33.02
C PRO A 58 37.46 22.34 -31.97
N LEU A 59 38.11 23.44 -31.58
CA LEU A 59 37.63 24.37 -30.56
C LEU A 59 36.18 24.85 -30.80
N GLN A 60 35.79 25.09 -32.06
CA GLN A 60 34.43 25.54 -32.41
C GLN A 60 33.36 24.51 -32.01
N ILE A 61 33.65 23.21 -32.22
CA ILE A 61 32.73 22.12 -31.86
C ILE A 61 32.70 21.93 -30.34
N GLN A 62 33.85 22.07 -29.67
CA GLN A 62 33.92 22.02 -28.20
C GLN A 62 33.06 23.12 -27.57
N LEU A 63 33.15 24.35 -28.09
CA LEU A 63 32.36 25.49 -27.61
C LEU A 63 30.86 25.30 -27.87
N LEU A 64 30.47 24.76 -29.04
CA LEU A 64 29.08 24.43 -29.32
C LEU A 64 28.54 23.37 -28.35
N ALA A 65 29.30 22.30 -28.10
CA ALA A 65 28.92 21.24 -27.17
C ALA A 65 28.76 21.77 -25.73
N LEU A 66 29.68 22.61 -25.27
CA LEU A 66 29.58 23.27 -23.97
C LEU A 66 28.39 24.23 -23.90
N GLY A 67 28.09 24.96 -24.98
CA GLY A 67 26.92 25.82 -25.07
C GLY A 67 25.60 25.05 -24.97
N ILE A 68 25.50 23.89 -25.64
CA ILE A 68 24.35 22.98 -25.53
C ILE A 68 24.22 22.45 -24.10
N ALA A 69 25.31 21.95 -23.51
CA ALA A 69 25.31 21.42 -22.15
C ALA A 69 24.89 22.49 -21.12
N ALA A 70 25.40 23.72 -21.26
CA ALA A 70 25.01 24.86 -20.44
C ALA A 70 23.54 25.24 -20.63
N GLY A 71 23.02 25.19 -21.86
CA GLY A 71 21.61 25.41 -22.16
C GLY A 71 20.69 24.38 -21.50
N VAL A 72 21.05 23.09 -21.55
CA VAL A 72 20.31 22.02 -20.88
C VAL A 72 20.36 22.18 -19.36
N ALA A 73 21.53 22.50 -18.79
CA ALA A 73 21.68 22.75 -17.37
C ALA A 73 20.84 23.96 -16.90
N LEU A 74 20.83 25.04 -17.69
CA LEU A 74 20.02 26.22 -17.42
C LEU A 74 18.52 25.90 -17.49
N LEU A 75 18.07 25.16 -18.51
CA LEU A 75 16.68 24.72 -18.60
C LEU A 75 16.30 23.85 -17.40
N GLY A 76 17.15 22.89 -17.01
CA GLY A 76 16.96 22.07 -15.82
C GLY A 76 16.85 22.90 -14.55
N LEU A 77 17.71 23.92 -14.39
CA LEU A 77 17.66 24.85 -13.26
C LEU A 77 16.37 25.69 -13.27
N LEU A 78 15.95 26.19 -14.44
CA LEU A 78 14.70 26.93 -14.58
C LEU A 78 13.48 26.07 -14.24
N LEU A 79 13.46 24.81 -14.68
CA LEU A 79 12.40 23.86 -14.34
C LEU A 79 12.42 23.48 -12.85
N PHE A 80 13.61 23.33 -12.26
CA PHE A 80 13.78 23.02 -10.84
C PHE A 80 13.35 24.18 -9.93
N LEU A 81 13.67 25.42 -10.33
CA LEU A 81 13.28 26.64 -9.62
C LEU A 81 11.87 27.12 -9.98
N MET A 82 11.20 26.47 -10.94
CA MET A 82 9.83 26.79 -11.31
C MET A 82 8.94 26.55 -10.07
N PRO A 83 8.24 27.58 -9.58
CA PRO A 83 7.41 27.44 -8.39
C PRO A 83 6.19 26.56 -8.73
N VAL A 84 6.32 25.26 -8.45
CA VAL A 84 5.17 24.35 -8.39
C VAL A 84 4.39 24.79 -7.15
N GLY A 85 3.22 25.41 -7.36
CA GLY A 85 2.42 26.00 -6.29
C GLY A 85 2.22 25.04 -5.11
N ARG A 86 2.00 25.61 -3.91
CA ARG A 86 1.75 24.79 -2.71
C ARG A 86 0.52 23.90 -2.95
N ILE A 87 0.71 22.59 -2.86
CA ILE A 87 -0.40 21.65 -2.82
C ILE A 87 -1.16 21.94 -1.53
N THR A 88 -2.37 22.47 -1.65
CA THR A 88 -3.28 22.57 -0.51
C THR A 88 -3.63 21.16 -0.07
N ALA A 89 -3.24 20.79 1.16
CA ALA A 89 -3.71 19.57 1.78
C ALA A 89 -5.25 19.61 1.79
N LEU A 90 -5.87 18.64 1.11
CA LEU A 90 -7.32 18.49 1.16
C LEU A 90 -7.71 18.04 2.57
N ASN A 91 -8.94 18.33 2.98
CA ASN A 91 -9.44 17.81 4.24
C ASN A 91 -9.63 16.30 4.09
N ASP A 92 -8.68 15.53 4.61
CA ASP A 92 -8.64 14.07 4.46
C ASP A 92 -9.60 13.35 5.43
N VAL A 93 -10.32 14.08 6.28
CA VAL A 93 -11.35 13.51 7.17
C VAL A 93 -12.68 13.41 6.42
N PRO A 94 -13.22 12.19 6.22
CA PRO A 94 -14.50 12.04 5.56
C PRO A 94 -15.63 12.72 6.34
N VAL A 95 -16.41 13.54 5.65
CA VAL A 95 -17.57 14.25 6.22
C VAL A 95 -18.77 13.29 6.45
N LYS A 96 -18.81 12.18 5.72
CA LYS A 96 -19.88 11.18 5.78
C LYS A 96 -19.33 9.76 5.95
N ARG A 97 -20.14 8.90 6.55
CA ARG A 97 -19.90 7.45 6.59
C ARG A 97 -20.15 6.86 5.20
N PHE A 98 -19.32 5.90 4.81
CA PHE A 98 -19.49 5.14 3.56
C PHE A 98 -20.39 3.94 3.80
N ASP A 99 -21.22 3.58 2.83
CA ASP A 99 -21.98 2.33 2.90
C ASP A 99 -21.07 1.15 2.52
N GLU A 100 -20.97 0.12 3.37
CA GLU A 100 -20.15 -1.05 3.05
C GLU A 100 -20.69 -1.77 1.80
N ARG A 101 -22.00 -1.68 1.54
CA ARG A 101 -22.63 -2.30 0.37
C ARG A 101 -22.13 -1.71 -0.94
N ASP A 102 -21.66 -0.46 -0.91
CA ASP A 102 -21.19 0.25 -2.09
C ASP A 102 -19.71 0.00 -2.39
N ILE A 103 -18.98 -0.73 -1.54
CA ILE A 103 -17.58 -1.06 -1.86
C ILE A 103 -17.52 -2.16 -2.92
N MET A 104 -16.48 -2.13 -3.76
CA MET A 104 -16.30 -3.08 -4.87
C MET A 104 -16.43 -4.55 -4.41
N PHE A 105 -15.85 -4.91 -3.26
CA PHE A 105 -15.92 -6.28 -2.74
C PHE A 105 -17.33 -6.72 -2.30
N ALA A 106 -18.19 -5.79 -1.87
CA ALA A 106 -19.57 -6.12 -1.53
C ALA A 106 -20.41 -6.30 -2.80
N ARG A 107 -20.18 -5.47 -3.82
CA ARG A 107 -20.83 -5.58 -5.13
C ARG A 107 -20.40 -6.82 -5.91
N ALA A 108 -19.14 -7.23 -5.78
CA ALA A 108 -18.62 -8.46 -6.38
C ALA A 108 -19.32 -9.74 -5.85
N ARG A 109 -19.94 -9.68 -4.66
CA ARG A 109 -20.74 -10.77 -4.08
C ARG A 109 -22.23 -10.74 -4.45
N LEU A 110 -22.66 -9.78 -5.27
CA LEU A 110 -24.04 -9.76 -5.76
C LEU A 110 -24.21 -10.82 -6.85
N GLU A 111 -25.08 -11.78 -6.59
CA GLU A 111 -25.44 -12.85 -7.54
C GLU A 111 -26.40 -12.30 -8.60
N PRO A 112 -26.07 -12.40 -9.89
CA PRO A 112 -26.98 -12.03 -10.98
C PRO A 112 -28.37 -12.66 -10.81
N ASP A 113 -29.41 -11.95 -11.23
CA ASP A 113 -30.81 -12.36 -11.16
C ASP A 113 -31.39 -12.53 -9.73
N SER A 114 -30.61 -12.29 -8.68
CA SER A 114 -31.12 -12.24 -7.31
C SER A 114 -31.88 -10.94 -7.03
N GLU A 115 -32.85 -11.00 -6.10
CA GLU A 115 -33.59 -9.81 -5.63
C GLU A 115 -32.63 -8.69 -5.17
N ARG A 116 -31.54 -9.09 -4.50
CA ARG A 116 -30.51 -8.16 -3.99
C ARG A 116 -29.72 -7.50 -5.11
N TYR A 117 -29.37 -8.23 -6.17
CA TYR A 117 -28.69 -7.68 -7.35
C TYR A 117 -29.59 -6.67 -8.06
N GLU A 118 -30.84 -7.04 -8.33
CA GLU A 118 -31.80 -6.19 -9.02
C GLU A 118 -32.12 -4.92 -8.21
N ALA A 119 -32.36 -5.06 -6.90
CA ALA A 119 -32.59 -3.92 -6.02
C ALA A 119 -31.38 -2.97 -5.97
N TYR A 120 -30.17 -3.50 -5.91
CA TYR A 120 -28.95 -2.70 -5.85
C TYR A 120 -28.74 -1.87 -7.13
N TYR A 121 -28.81 -2.50 -8.30
CA TYR A 121 -28.57 -1.81 -9.57
C TYR A 121 -29.74 -0.94 -10.04
N ARG A 122 -30.96 -1.16 -9.51
CA ARG A 122 -32.05 -0.20 -9.65
C ARG A 122 -31.75 1.12 -8.92
N ALA A 123 -31.13 1.03 -7.74
CA ALA A 123 -30.73 2.20 -6.95
C ALA A 123 -29.42 2.84 -7.45
N HIS A 124 -28.52 2.05 -8.05
CA HIS A 124 -27.19 2.49 -8.52
C HIS A 124 -26.93 2.08 -9.99
N PRO A 125 -27.72 2.59 -10.94
CA PRO A 125 -27.60 2.21 -12.35
C PRO A 125 -26.22 2.53 -12.94
N GLU A 126 -25.55 3.55 -12.43
CA GLU A 126 -24.23 3.98 -12.88
C GLU A 126 -23.10 2.97 -12.58
N LYS A 127 -23.32 2.03 -11.65
CA LYS A 127 -22.35 0.99 -11.28
C LYS A 127 -22.45 -0.27 -12.13
N LYS A 128 -23.61 -0.50 -12.77
CA LYS A 128 -23.92 -1.78 -13.42
C LYS A 128 -22.95 -2.10 -14.55
N ALA A 129 -22.73 -1.16 -15.46
CA ALA A 129 -21.87 -1.37 -16.62
C ALA A 129 -20.43 -1.73 -16.24
N SER A 130 -19.84 -1.02 -15.26
CA SER A 130 -18.47 -1.31 -14.81
C SER A 130 -18.37 -2.63 -14.06
N ASP A 131 -19.34 -2.95 -13.22
CA ASP A 131 -19.33 -4.20 -12.45
C ASP A 131 -19.60 -5.41 -13.36
N ASP A 132 -20.49 -5.30 -14.35
CA ASP A 132 -20.75 -6.35 -15.33
C ASP A 132 -19.52 -6.61 -16.21
N HIS A 133 -18.79 -5.56 -16.61
CA HIS A 133 -17.51 -5.72 -17.29
C HIS A 133 -16.50 -6.46 -16.42
N LEU A 134 -16.38 -6.11 -15.13
CA LEU A 134 -15.48 -6.79 -14.20
C LEU A 134 -15.85 -8.28 -14.03
N ARG A 135 -17.14 -8.63 -14.01
CA ARG A 135 -17.61 -10.03 -13.92
C ARG A 135 -17.27 -10.87 -15.15
N GLN A 136 -17.06 -10.25 -16.31
CA GLN A 136 -16.64 -10.96 -17.53
C GLN A 136 -15.14 -11.30 -17.55
N LEU A 137 -14.35 -10.66 -16.69
CA LEU A 137 -12.92 -10.99 -16.56
C LEU A 137 -12.75 -12.33 -15.83
N PRO A 138 -11.62 -13.03 -16.02
CA PRO A 138 -11.38 -14.34 -15.41
C PRO A 138 -11.64 -14.41 -13.90
N GLY A 139 -11.48 -13.30 -13.18
CA GLY A 139 -11.65 -13.21 -11.74
C GLY A 139 -10.35 -13.47 -10.97
N LEU A 140 -10.37 -13.16 -9.67
CA LEU A 140 -9.22 -13.37 -8.80
C LEU A 140 -8.91 -14.87 -8.71
N MET A 141 -7.63 -15.24 -8.89
CA MET A 141 -7.14 -16.62 -8.83
C MET A 141 -7.72 -17.59 -9.88
N SER A 142 -8.31 -17.06 -10.94
CA SER A 142 -8.77 -17.89 -12.06
C SER A 142 -7.60 -18.46 -12.86
N MET A 143 -7.67 -19.75 -13.19
CA MET A 143 -6.68 -20.41 -14.04
C MET A 143 -6.68 -19.91 -15.48
N HIS A 144 -7.67 -19.09 -15.88
CA HIS A 144 -7.70 -18.39 -17.16
C HIS A 144 -7.01 -17.01 -17.11
N ALA A 145 -6.51 -16.57 -15.95
CA ALA A 145 -5.79 -15.31 -15.83
C ALA A 145 -4.36 -15.40 -16.41
N GLN A 146 -3.83 -14.27 -16.88
CA GLN A 146 -2.51 -14.19 -17.51
C GLN A 146 -1.37 -14.67 -16.59
N GLU A 147 -1.43 -14.29 -15.31
CA GLU A 147 -0.40 -14.62 -14.32
C GLU A 147 -0.76 -15.87 -13.50
N ALA A 148 -1.57 -16.78 -14.05
CA ALA A 148 -2.03 -17.96 -13.33
C ALA A 148 -0.87 -18.89 -12.93
N ASN A 149 -0.87 -19.32 -11.68
CA ASN A 149 0.08 -20.30 -11.16
C ASN A 149 -0.61 -21.21 -10.15
N VAL A 150 -0.64 -22.51 -10.45
CA VAL A 150 -1.36 -23.51 -9.66
C VAL A 150 -0.90 -23.53 -8.20
N TRP A 151 0.42 -23.53 -7.96
CA TRP A 151 0.96 -23.63 -6.60
C TRP A 151 0.70 -22.37 -5.77
N ALA A 152 0.92 -21.20 -6.37
CA ALA A 152 0.67 -19.94 -5.68
C ALA A 152 -0.82 -19.73 -5.41
N PHE A 153 -1.70 -20.08 -6.35
CA PHE A 153 -3.14 -19.97 -6.15
C PHE A 153 -3.67 -20.99 -5.14
N ALA A 154 -3.20 -22.24 -5.15
CA ALA A 154 -3.57 -23.21 -4.12
C ALA A 154 -3.15 -22.75 -2.71
N SER A 155 -1.97 -22.15 -2.58
CA SER A 155 -1.50 -21.56 -1.31
C SER A 155 -2.33 -20.34 -0.87
N ALA A 156 -2.67 -19.46 -1.81
CA ALA A 156 -3.56 -18.33 -1.56
C ALA A 156 -4.96 -18.80 -1.11
N ASP A 157 -5.50 -19.82 -1.78
CA ASP A 157 -6.81 -20.42 -1.47
C ASP A 157 -6.84 -21.03 -0.07
N ALA A 158 -5.78 -21.76 0.32
CA ALA A 158 -5.64 -22.29 1.67
C ALA A 158 -5.64 -21.18 2.74
N SER A 159 -4.99 -20.06 2.47
CA SER A 159 -4.93 -18.91 3.39
C SER A 159 -6.25 -18.16 3.49
N PHE A 160 -6.94 -17.95 2.36
CA PHE A 160 -8.26 -17.34 2.34
C PHE A 160 -9.31 -18.22 3.02
N SER A 161 -9.27 -19.54 2.78
CA SER A 161 -10.15 -20.52 3.43
C SER A 161 -10.01 -20.48 4.95
N LEU A 162 -8.78 -20.39 5.47
CA LEU A 162 -8.55 -20.25 6.91
C LEU A 162 -9.13 -18.93 7.45
N THR A 163 -8.91 -17.83 6.75
CA THR A 163 -9.42 -16.53 7.21
C THR A 163 -10.94 -16.49 7.16
N GLU A 164 -11.56 -17.12 6.17
CA GLU A 164 -13.00 -17.29 6.06
C GLU A 164 -13.58 -18.10 7.22
N ALA A 165 -12.95 -19.22 7.59
CA ALA A 165 -13.35 -20.04 8.73
C ALA A 165 -13.35 -19.27 10.06
N LEU A 166 -12.56 -18.20 10.18
CA LEU A 166 -12.43 -17.38 11.39
C LEU A 166 -13.37 -16.16 11.43
N ARG A 167 -14.16 -15.90 10.38
CA ARG A 167 -14.98 -14.66 10.26
C ARG A 167 -16.05 -14.52 11.34
N GLU A 168 -16.52 -15.61 11.94
CA GLU A 168 -17.53 -15.57 13.00
C GLU A 168 -16.91 -15.34 14.41
N GLU A 169 -15.61 -15.60 14.56
CA GLU A 169 -14.88 -15.48 15.85
C GLU A 169 -14.52 -14.03 16.22
N VAL A 170 -14.93 -13.06 15.38
CA VAL A 170 -14.62 -11.64 15.55
C VAL A 170 -15.30 -11.01 16.77
N THR A 171 -16.32 -11.66 17.34
CA THR A 171 -17.00 -11.23 18.57
C THR A 171 -17.17 -12.41 19.51
N GLY A 172 -17.68 -12.17 20.73
CA GLY A 172 -17.85 -13.21 21.73
C GLY A 172 -18.26 -12.65 23.09
N PRO A 173 -18.52 -13.53 24.07
CA PRO A 173 -18.89 -13.11 25.42
C PRO A 173 -17.76 -12.32 26.07
N THR A 174 -18.12 -11.31 26.85
CA THR A 174 -17.18 -10.55 27.67
C THR A 174 -17.07 -11.22 29.04
N GLY A 175 -15.84 -11.47 29.47
CA GLY A 175 -15.50 -12.10 30.73
C GLY A 175 -15.90 -11.23 31.93
N LYS A 176 -15.87 -11.84 33.12
CA LYS A 176 -16.19 -11.18 34.39
C LYS A 176 -14.95 -10.71 35.16
N ILE A 177 -13.76 -10.89 34.59
CA ILE A 177 -12.50 -10.47 35.21
C ILE A 177 -12.45 -8.94 35.12
N ALA A 178 -13.05 -8.23 36.07
CA ALA A 178 -13.05 -6.78 36.13
C ALA A 178 -11.66 -6.29 36.59
N ARG A 179 -10.69 -6.30 35.68
CA ARG A 179 -9.36 -5.76 35.95
C ARG A 179 -9.16 -4.46 35.19
N GLU A 180 -9.51 -3.37 35.85
CA GLU A 180 -9.16 -2.04 35.36
C GLU A 180 -7.66 -1.80 35.58
N LEU A 181 -6.92 -1.74 34.48
CA LEU A 181 -5.54 -1.23 34.49
C LEU A 181 -5.57 0.27 34.21
N PRO A 182 -4.63 1.06 34.78
CA PRO A 182 -4.42 2.43 34.34
C PRO A 182 -4.19 2.51 32.83
N ALA A 183 -4.72 3.54 32.18
CA ALA A 183 -4.67 3.67 30.72
C ALA A 183 -3.25 3.55 30.11
N PRO A 184 -2.18 4.11 30.71
CA PRO A 184 -0.82 3.88 30.22
C PRO A 184 -0.41 2.40 30.25
N ALA A 185 -0.66 1.71 31.36
CA ALA A 185 -0.33 0.29 31.51
C ALA A 185 -1.13 -0.60 30.54
N MET A 186 -2.42 -0.30 30.32
CA MET A 186 -3.22 -1.00 29.32
C MET A 186 -2.70 -0.76 27.90
N THR A 187 -2.30 0.47 27.59
CA THR A 187 -1.71 0.83 26.29
C THR A 187 -0.43 0.04 26.03
N ASP A 188 0.47 -0.04 27.01
CA ASP A 188 1.72 -0.79 26.89
C ASP A 188 1.48 -2.29 26.77
N ALA A 189 0.54 -2.84 27.54
CA ALA A 189 0.15 -4.24 27.45
C ALA A 189 -0.43 -4.60 26.08
N VAL A 190 -1.39 -3.81 25.58
CA VAL A 190 -1.98 -3.98 24.24
C VAL A 190 -0.91 -3.96 23.16
N LYS A 191 -0.03 -2.94 23.16
CA LYS A 191 1.02 -2.81 22.14
C LYS A 191 2.05 -3.94 22.23
N SER A 192 2.46 -4.32 23.42
CA SER A 192 3.43 -5.41 23.62
C SER A 192 2.86 -6.75 23.20
N LEU A 193 1.60 -7.02 23.57
CA LEU A 193 0.94 -8.28 23.23
C LEU A 193 0.64 -8.38 21.72
N ALA A 194 0.20 -7.29 21.09
CA ALA A 194 0.02 -7.25 19.63
C ALA A 194 1.33 -7.55 18.89
N ARG A 195 2.46 -6.97 19.32
CA ARG A 195 3.78 -7.28 18.74
C ARG A 195 4.20 -8.72 18.99
N TYR A 196 3.97 -9.24 20.20
CA TYR A 196 4.21 -10.64 20.53
C TYR A 196 3.43 -11.59 19.59
N TYR A 197 2.19 -11.23 19.23
CA TYR A 197 1.39 -12.01 18.28
C TYR A 197 1.77 -11.85 16.80
N GLY A 198 2.71 -10.94 16.49
CA GLY A 198 3.23 -10.75 15.13
C GLY A 198 2.96 -9.39 14.49
N ALA A 199 2.34 -8.43 15.20
CA ALA A 199 2.18 -7.07 14.68
C ALA A 199 3.53 -6.36 14.54
N ARG A 200 3.69 -5.62 13.44
CA ARG A 200 4.91 -4.85 13.15
C ARG A 200 4.87 -3.47 13.79
N THR A 201 3.86 -2.66 13.46
CA THR A 201 3.57 -1.38 14.14
C THR A 201 2.18 -1.44 14.77
N VAL A 202 2.00 -0.73 15.88
CA VAL A 202 0.73 -0.74 16.65
C VAL A 202 0.42 0.66 17.13
N GLY A 203 -0.79 1.11 16.83
CA GLY A 203 -1.31 2.43 17.17
C GLY A 203 -2.69 2.29 17.83
N ILE A 204 -3.04 3.28 18.65
CA ILE A 204 -4.33 3.33 19.33
C ILE A 204 -4.90 4.72 19.13
N THR A 205 -6.17 4.79 18.74
CA THR A 205 -6.88 6.05 18.55
C THR A 205 -8.28 5.98 19.16
N ARG A 206 -8.91 7.15 19.34
CA ARG A 206 -10.34 7.20 19.65
C ARG A 206 -11.12 6.81 18.40
N LEU A 207 -12.07 5.91 18.55
CA LEU A 207 -12.95 5.53 17.44
C LEU A 207 -13.83 6.72 17.08
N GLN A 208 -13.83 7.12 15.81
CA GLN A 208 -14.62 8.22 15.29
C GLN A 208 -15.75 7.70 14.41
N PRO A 209 -16.89 8.41 14.31
CA PRO A 209 -18.01 7.98 13.47
C PRO A 209 -17.62 7.75 12.00
N TYR A 210 -16.72 8.58 11.44
CA TYR A 210 -16.26 8.46 10.05
C TYR A 210 -15.36 7.24 9.80
N HIS A 211 -14.85 6.58 10.84
CA HIS A 211 -14.16 5.30 10.68
C HIS A 211 -15.12 4.19 10.26
N LEU A 212 -16.40 4.30 10.61
CA LEU A 212 -17.37 3.22 10.49
C LEU A 212 -18.12 3.28 9.16
N TYR A 213 -18.28 2.12 8.53
CA TYR A 213 -19.27 1.98 7.46
C TYR A 213 -20.68 2.24 8.01
N SER A 214 -21.61 2.77 7.23
CA SER A 214 -22.98 3.07 7.67
C SER A 214 -23.85 1.83 7.81
N HIS A 215 -23.76 0.89 6.86
CA HIS A 215 -24.54 -0.35 6.85
C HIS A 215 -23.66 -1.57 6.60
N ILE A 216 -24.14 -2.73 7.06
CA ILE A 216 -23.50 -4.03 6.84
C ILE A 216 -23.63 -4.42 5.36
N GLY A 217 -22.50 -4.64 4.70
CA GLY A 217 -22.41 -5.11 3.32
C GLY A 217 -21.74 -6.47 3.17
N ARG A 218 -20.89 -6.85 4.13
CA ARG A 218 -20.14 -8.11 4.15
C ARG A 218 -20.03 -8.67 5.58
N GLY A 219 -19.69 -9.96 5.66
CA GLY A 219 -19.47 -10.66 6.94
C GLY A 219 -20.76 -11.04 7.64
N SER A 220 -20.65 -11.30 8.94
CA SER A 220 -21.76 -11.78 9.77
C SER A 220 -22.89 -10.74 9.96
N GLY A 221 -24.06 -11.16 10.44
CA GLY A 221 -25.19 -10.27 10.69
C GLY A 221 -26.04 -9.94 9.45
N THR A 222 -27.04 -9.06 9.64
CA THR A 222 -28.06 -8.79 8.62
C THR A 222 -27.55 -7.80 7.58
N TYR A 223 -27.54 -8.20 6.30
CA TYR A 223 -27.22 -7.31 5.19
C TYR A 223 -28.13 -6.07 5.16
N GLY A 224 -27.54 -4.89 5.01
CA GLY A 224 -28.25 -3.62 4.99
C GLY A 224 -28.63 -3.07 6.36
N ALA A 225 -28.42 -3.81 7.46
CA ALA A 225 -28.64 -3.27 8.79
C ALA A 225 -27.63 -2.14 9.12
N PRO A 226 -28.04 -1.11 9.88
CA PRO A 226 -27.14 -0.04 10.29
C PRO A 226 -26.05 -0.59 11.22
N ILE A 227 -24.84 -0.02 11.09
CA ILE A 227 -23.71 -0.36 11.94
C ILE A 227 -23.67 0.61 13.11
N GLU A 228 -23.80 0.08 14.32
CA GLU A 228 -23.61 0.81 15.57
C GLU A 228 -22.54 0.10 16.41
N LEU A 229 -21.48 0.81 16.77
CA LEU A 229 -20.42 0.31 17.64
C LEU A 229 -20.26 1.27 18.83
N SER A 230 -20.43 0.74 20.03
CA SER A 230 -20.29 1.48 21.30
C SER A 230 -18.85 1.52 21.82
N HIS A 231 -17.88 0.99 21.06
CA HIS A 231 -16.46 0.98 21.44
C HIS A 231 -15.87 2.39 21.41
N ARG A 232 -15.11 2.77 22.45
CA ARG A 232 -14.48 4.10 22.55
C ARG A 232 -13.15 4.21 21.80
N TYR A 233 -12.42 3.11 21.71
CA TYR A 233 -11.07 3.08 21.16
C TYR A 233 -10.98 2.08 20.01
N ALA A 234 -10.06 2.35 19.10
CA ALA A 234 -9.69 1.45 18.03
C ALA A 234 -8.18 1.19 18.09
N ILE A 235 -7.81 -0.08 17.91
CA ILE A 235 -6.41 -0.52 17.87
C ILE A 235 -6.11 -0.87 16.42
N ALA A 236 -5.17 -0.17 15.82
CA ALA A 236 -4.67 -0.45 14.48
C ALA A 236 -3.29 -1.06 14.58
N PHE A 237 -2.97 -1.94 13.64
CA PHE A 237 -1.64 -2.51 13.53
C PHE A 237 -1.34 -2.90 12.08
N THR A 238 -0.06 -3.13 11.79
CA THR A 238 0.41 -3.60 10.50
C THR A 238 1.03 -4.98 10.60
N VAL A 239 1.03 -5.69 9.48
CA VAL A 239 1.82 -6.90 9.24
C VAL A 239 2.64 -6.65 7.98
N GLU A 240 3.89 -7.10 7.96
CA GLU A 240 4.84 -6.78 6.88
C GLU A 240 4.76 -7.85 5.80
N MET A 241 4.46 -7.43 4.56
CA MET A 241 4.52 -8.30 3.39
C MET A 241 5.98 -8.58 3.03
N ASP A 242 6.27 -9.78 2.51
CA ASP A 242 7.60 -10.11 2.00
C ASP A 242 7.94 -9.30 0.74
N TYR A 243 9.00 -8.50 0.82
CA TYR A 243 9.44 -7.62 -0.27
C TYR A 243 9.74 -8.37 -1.58
N ALA A 244 10.37 -9.55 -1.51
CA ALA A 244 10.73 -10.33 -2.69
C ALA A 244 9.49 -10.96 -3.35
N MET A 245 8.46 -11.27 -2.56
CA MET A 245 7.18 -11.78 -3.06
C MET A 245 6.32 -10.69 -3.72
N MET A 246 6.47 -9.45 -3.26
CA MET A 246 5.75 -8.28 -3.79
C MET A 246 6.43 -7.63 -4.99
N GLY A 247 7.77 -7.65 -5.05
CA GLY A 247 8.55 -7.07 -6.13
C GLY A 247 8.13 -7.47 -7.56
N PRO A 248 7.77 -8.73 -7.85
CA PRO A 248 7.38 -9.15 -9.19
C PRO A 248 5.89 -8.92 -9.51
N ALA A 249 5.18 -8.09 -8.75
CA ALA A 249 3.79 -7.75 -9.07
C ALA A 249 3.64 -7.36 -10.56
N PRO A 250 2.60 -7.84 -11.27
CA PRO A 250 1.39 -8.48 -10.75
C PRO A 250 1.41 -10.03 -10.72
N LYS A 251 2.57 -10.69 -10.68
CA LYS A 251 2.66 -12.16 -10.68
C LYS A 251 1.90 -12.81 -9.51
N ALA A 252 1.52 -14.09 -9.66
CA ALA A 252 0.76 -14.84 -8.65
C ALA A 252 1.37 -14.88 -7.23
N ALA A 253 2.69 -14.69 -7.09
CA ALA A 253 3.34 -14.58 -5.79
C ALA A 253 2.72 -13.45 -4.92
N THR A 254 2.25 -12.37 -5.56
CA THR A 254 1.62 -11.23 -4.89
C THR A 254 0.31 -11.62 -4.20
N VAL A 255 -0.58 -12.40 -4.86
CA VAL A 255 -1.83 -12.83 -4.21
C VAL A 255 -1.58 -13.87 -3.11
N MET A 256 -0.59 -14.73 -3.29
CA MET A 256 -0.16 -15.68 -2.27
C MET A 256 0.30 -14.96 -0.99
N GLU A 257 1.13 -13.94 -1.13
CA GLU A 257 1.60 -13.15 0.02
C GLU A 257 0.46 -12.34 0.64
N SER A 258 -0.39 -11.68 -0.15
CA SER A 258 -1.56 -10.96 0.38
C SER A 258 -2.49 -11.87 1.18
N ALA A 259 -2.79 -13.07 0.67
CA ALA A 259 -3.64 -14.04 1.35
C ALA A 259 -3.02 -14.49 2.68
N ARG A 260 -1.72 -14.78 2.71
CA ARG A 260 -0.98 -15.12 3.93
C ARG A 260 -1.07 -13.99 4.97
N GLN A 261 -0.95 -12.74 4.53
CA GLN A 261 -0.96 -11.60 5.46
C GLN A 261 -2.34 -11.32 6.05
N TYR A 262 -3.42 -11.69 5.36
CA TYR A 262 -4.74 -11.68 6.00
C TYR A 262 -4.87 -12.69 7.13
N VAL A 263 -4.24 -13.88 7.01
CA VAL A 263 -4.16 -14.87 8.11
C VAL A 263 -3.36 -14.29 9.27
N GLU A 264 -2.20 -13.72 8.99
CA GLU A 264 -1.34 -13.11 10.03
C GLU A 264 -2.04 -11.96 10.75
N ALA A 265 -2.76 -11.10 10.02
CA ALA A 265 -3.55 -10.04 10.60
C ALA A 265 -4.73 -10.59 11.44
N ALA A 266 -5.43 -11.61 10.95
CA ALA A 266 -6.53 -12.24 11.68
C ALA A 266 -6.04 -12.88 13.00
N LYS A 267 -4.89 -13.57 12.97
CA LYS A 267 -4.25 -14.16 14.14
C LYS A 267 -3.99 -13.12 15.23
N VAL A 268 -3.43 -11.95 14.88
CA VAL A 268 -3.19 -10.87 15.84
C VAL A 268 -4.51 -10.31 16.37
N ALA A 269 -5.44 -9.96 15.46
CA ALA A 269 -6.69 -9.30 15.82
C ALA A 269 -7.56 -10.16 16.74
N LEU A 270 -7.72 -11.45 16.43
CA LEU A 270 -8.60 -12.35 17.19
C LEU A 270 -8.04 -12.68 18.58
N GLN A 271 -6.73 -12.90 18.69
CA GLN A 271 -6.11 -13.15 19.99
C GLN A 271 -6.19 -11.92 20.89
N LEU A 272 -5.84 -10.74 20.37
CA LEU A 272 -5.91 -9.49 21.13
C LEU A 272 -7.35 -9.16 21.55
N CYS A 273 -8.30 -9.34 20.63
CA CYS A 273 -9.72 -9.13 20.89
C CYS A 273 -10.24 -10.08 21.97
N THR A 274 -9.87 -11.37 21.91
CA THR A 274 -10.26 -12.35 22.93
C THR A 274 -9.63 -12.06 24.28
N TRP A 275 -8.36 -11.65 24.31
CA TRP A 275 -7.68 -11.23 25.53
C TRP A 275 -8.39 -10.05 26.20
N LEU A 276 -8.77 -9.01 25.44
CA LEU A 276 -9.56 -7.89 25.96
C LEU A 276 -10.91 -8.35 26.54
N ARG A 277 -11.62 -9.23 25.83
CA ARG A 277 -12.89 -9.79 26.32
C ARG A 277 -12.71 -10.58 27.61
N VAL A 278 -11.68 -11.42 27.71
CA VAL A 278 -11.37 -12.18 28.93
C VAL A 278 -11.14 -11.24 30.11
N LEU A 279 -10.48 -10.10 29.89
CA LEU A 279 -10.27 -9.02 30.88
C LEU A 279 -11.51 -8.14 31.13
N GLY A 280 -12.69 -8.54 30.64
CA GLY A 280 -13.93 -7.83 30.91
C GLY A 280 -14.17 -6.60 30.04
N HIS A 281 -13.40 -6.39 28.97
CA HIS A 281 -13.60 -5.30 28.03
C HIS A 281 -14.31 -5.81 26.76
N PRO A 282 -15.53 -5.32 26.44
CA PRO A 282 -16.16 -5.62 25.16
C PRO A 282 -15.23 -5.24 24.01
N ALA A 283 -14.99 -6.18 23.10
CA ALA A 283 -14.10 -5.99 21.97
C ALA A 283 -14.58 -6.80 20.76
N ARG A 284 -14.33 -6.22 19.58
CA ARG A 284 -14.56 -6.82 18.27
C ARG A 284 -13.29 -6.76 17.42
N ALA A 285 -12.93 -7.88 16.80
CA ALA A 285 -11.90 -7.94 15.79
C ALA A 285 -12.45 -7.54 14.41
N HIS A 286 -11.57 -7.05 13.55
CA HIS A 286 -11.87 -6.70 12.17
C HIS A 286 -10.86 -7.40 11.27
N ILE A 287 -11.34 -8.38 10.49
CA ILE A 287 -10.51 -9.26 9.64
C ILE A 287 -11.11 -9.33 8.23
N ASP A 288 -10.36 -9.89 7.27
CA ASP A 288 -10.84 -9.98 5.88
C ASP A 288 -12.25 -10.57 5.78
N GLY A 289 -13.08 -9.86 5.03
CA GLY A 289 -14.47 -10.22 4.79
C GLY A 289 -15.43 -10.01 5.96
N ASN A 290 -14.99 -9.50 7.12
CA ASN A 290 -15.88 -9.11 8.22
C ASN A 290 -15.44 -7.83 8.95
N TYR A 291 -15.52 -6.70 8.24
CA TYR A 291 -15.24 -5.36 8.78
C TYR A 291 -16.53 -4.65 9.22
N ARG A 292 -16.38 -3.63 10.07
CA ARG A 292 -17.42 -2.60 10.32
C ARG A 292 -16.86 -1.19 10.21
N LEU A 293 -15.58 -1.10 9.88
CA LEU A 293 -14.80 0.11 9.82
C LEU A 293 -13.82 0.05 8.65
N ILE A 294 -13.33 1.21 8.26
CA ILE A 294 -12.36 1.41 7.19
C ILE A 294 -10.98 1.44 7.84
N ALA A 295 -10.28 0.30 7.81
CA ALA A 295 -9.01 0.12 8.51
C ALA A 295 -7.96 1.20 8.19
N PRO A 296 -7.79 1.68 6.94
CA PRO A 296 -6.87 2.78 6.64
C PRO A 296 -7.15 4.08 7.40
N LEU A 297 -8.41 4.45 7.61
CA LEU A 297 -8.75 5.68 8.36
C LEU A 297 -8.37 5.55 9.82
N VAL A 298 -8.63 4.39 10.43
CA VAL A 298 -8.25 4.11 11.82
C VAL A 298 -6.73 4.11 11.95
N ALA A 299 -6.01 3.48 11.01
CA ALA A 299 -4.56 3.39 11.05
C ALA A 299 -3.87 4.76 10.91
N ARG A 300 -4.39 5.64 10.05
CA ARG A 300 -3.95 7.04 9.96
C ARG A 300 -4.11 7.75 11.30
N ASP A 301 -5.31 7.73 11.87
CA ASP A 301 -5.59 8.45 13.12
C ASP A 301 -4.95 7.81 14.36
N ALA A 302 -4.47 6.57 14.22
CA ALA A 302 -3.62 5.89 15.18
C ALA A 302 -2.12 6.20 15.00
N GLY A 303 -1.77 7.04 14.03
CA GLY A 303 -0.41 7.51 13.75
C GLY A 303 0.47 6.49 13.05
N LEU A 304 -0.10 5.55 12.30
CA LEU A 304 0.68 4.51 11.60
C LEU A 304 1.19 4.94 10.22
N GLY A 305 0.58 5.95 9.61
CA GLY A 305 0.91 6.40 8.26
C GLY A 305 -0.08 7.41 7.72
N GLU A 306 0.10 7.77 6.45
CA GLU A 306 -0.75 8.70 5.71
C GLU A 306 -1.40 8.04 4.50
N ILE A 307 -2.57 8.50 4.07
CA ILE A 307 -3.24 7.95 2.90
C ILE A 307 -2.64 8.57 1.64
N GLY A 308 -1.95 7.75 0.84
CA GLY A 308 -1.34 8.16 -0.41
C GLY A 308 -2.35 8.37 -1.54
N ARG A 309 -1.86 8.89 -2.68
CA ARG A 309 -2.66 9.20 -3.88
C ARG A 309 -3.48 8.01 -4.42
N MET A 310 -3.00 6.79 -4.19
CA MET A 310 -3.68 5.55 -4.62
C MET A 310 -4.76 5.07 -3.64
N GLY A 311 -5.04 5.83 -2.57
CA GLY A 311 -6.00 5.45 -1.53
C GLY A 311 -5.48 4.36 -0.58
N LEU A 312 -4.18 4.09 -0.61
CA LEU A 312 -3.50 3.15 0.30
C LEU A 312 -2.83 3.91 1.44
N LEU A 313 -2.85 3.33 2.64
CA LEU A 313 -2.08 3.86 3.76
C LEU A 313 -0.59 3.55 3.53
N ILE A 314 0.25 4.57 3.61
CA ILE A 314 1.70 4.50 3.50
C ILE A 314 2.30 4.78 4.88
N THR A 315 3.02 3.79 5.41
CA THR A 315 3.78 3.87 6.65
C THR A 315 5.15 4.53 6.39
N PRO A 316 5.68 5.33 7.33
CA PRO A 316 6.98 5.98 7.12
C PRO A 316 8.15 5.00 6.98
N GLN A 317 8.04 3.80 7.57
CA GLN A 317 9.15 2.84 7.62
C GLN A 317 9.12 1.80 6.50
N LEU A 318 7.94 1.37 6.04
CA LEU A 318 7.82 0.24 5.11
C LEU A 318 7.24 0.62 3.75
N GLY A 319 6.85 1.89 3.56
CA GLY A 319 6.09 2.30 2.37
C GLY A 319 4.67 1.82 2.49
#